data_AF-A0A6G4U6C2-F1
#
_entry.id   AF-A0A6G4U6C2-F1
#
_cell.length_a   1.000
_cell.length_b   1.000
_cell.length_c   1.000
_cell.angle_alpha   90.00
_cell.angle_beta   90.00
_cell.angle_gamma   90.00
#
_symmetry.space_group_name_H-M   'P 1'
#
loop_
_entity.id
_entity.type
_entity.pdbx_description
1 polymer ?
#
loop_
_entity_poly.entity_id
_entity_poly.type
_entity_poly.pdbx_seq_one_letter_code
_entity_poly.pdbx_strand_id
1 'polypeptide(L)'
;MLHHPSRTLTALGLGGSPLQAPLTYPGTLPAESGLLVGDRFLRLVPEEGAPVGAWLVEDAVPEPLDAVLNRLGLPPCGERTPVLAVGSNGAPGQLRRKFRHLPERSAVPLTRVRVRGVAAGVSAHVGRAGYVPATPVPAAPGRTAELAVSWLDEAQLPVMDATEGAYDRLRLTTGGPPGSAVELPSGEAVPHCEAYLSKHGWLAADDSLTAPPRPLLPQPELLAALLAGSSDLRTLFGDTPEEFAARAAADGEARERGRKVFAAEGWVRQGVRP
;
A
#
# COMPACT_ATOMS: atom_id res chain seq x y z
N MET A 1 -3.18 0.33 -38.27
CA MET A 1 -3.79 0.33 -36.92
C MET A 1 -2.74 -0.22 -35.97
N LEU A 2 -2.05 0.66 -35.24
CA LEU A 2 -1.09 0.22 -34.22
C LEU A 2 -1.91 -0.43 -33.10
N HIS A 3 -1.69 -1.74 -32.87
CA HIS A 3 -2.24 -2.43 -31.71
C HIS A 3 -1.69 -1.73 -30.46
N HIS A 4 -2.51 -0.95 -29.75
CA HIS A 4 -2.14 -0.55 -28.41
C HIS A 4 -1.92 -1.84 -27.60
N PRO A 5 -0.77 -2.02 -26.93
CA PRO A 5 -0.55 -3.19 -26.10
C PRO A 5 -1.71 -3.30 -25.11
N SER A 6 -2.23 -4.51 -24.92
CA SER A 6 -3.33 -4.77 -23.99
C SER A 6 -2.96 -4.20 -22.61
N ARG A 7 -3.65 -3.14 -22.19
CA ARG A 7 -3.46 -2.50 -20.87
C ARG A 7 -4.16 -3.28 -19.76
N THR A 8 -4.38 -4.57 -19.95
CA THR A 8 -4.98 -5.44 -18.92
C THR A 8 -3.99 -5.67 -17.78
N LEU A 9 -4.49 -5.86 -16.56
CA LEU A 9 -3.66 -6.10 -15.39
C LEU A 9 -2.76 -7.33 -15.57
N THR A 10 -3.26 -8.38 -16.23
CA THR A 10 -2.46 -9.58 -16.51
C THR A 10 -1.30 -9.27 -17.45
N ALA A 11 -1.56 -8.57 -18.56
CA ALA A 11 -0.51 -8.20 -19.52
C ALA A 11 0.56 -7.29 -18.91
N LEU A 12 0.19 -6.47 -17.92
CA LEU A 12 1.09 -5.58 -17.20
C LEU A 12 1.76 -6.24 -15.97
N GLY A 13 1.44 -7.49 -15.63
CA GLY A 13 1.96 -8.13 -14.42
C GLY A 13 1.41 -7.55 -13.09
N LEU A 14 0.29 -6.83 -13.16
CA LEU A 14 -0.37 -6.13 -12.05
C LEU A 14 -1.59 -6.89 -11.49
N GLY A 15 -1.92 -8.05 -12.05
CA GLY A 15 -3.14 -8.80 -11.71
C GLY A 15 -3.09 -9.59 -10.41
N GLY A 16 -1.91 -9.77 -9.81
CA GLY A 16 -1.74 -10.54 -8.58
C GLY A 16 -2.35 -9.88 -7.34
N SER A 17 -2.88 -10.70 -6.43
CA SER A 17 -3.38 -10.25 -5.11
C SER A 17 -2.59 -10.96 -4.01
N PRO A 18 -1.92 -10.23 -3.11
CA PRO A 18 -1.23 -10.81 -1.95
C PRO A 18 -2.15 -11.61 -1.02
N LEU A 19 -3.46 -11.36 -1.03
CA LEU A 19 -4.40 -12.18 -0.25
C LEU A 19 -4.54 -13.61 -0.78
N GLN A 20 -4.18 -13.86 -2.04
CA GLN A 20 -4.20 -15.18 -2.67
C GLN A 20 -2.79 -15.80 -2.75
N ALA A 21 -1.76 -14.96 -2.88
CA ALA A 21 -0.37 -15.38 -2.90
C ALA A 21 0.43 -14.56 -1.87
N PRO A 22 0.46 -14.95 -0.59
CA PRO A 22 0.98 -14.10 0.49
C PRO A 22 2.44 -13.72 0.35
N LEU A 23 3.25 -14.58 -0.26
CA LEU A 23 4.66 -14.31 -0.54
C LEU A 23 4.88 -13.23 -1.59
N THR A 24 3.84 -12.81 -2.33
CA THR A 24 3.94 -11.68 -3.26
C THR A 24 3.62 -10.34 -2.59
N TYR A 25 3.35 -10.30 -1.28
CA TYR A 25 3.09 -9.04 -0.57
C TYR A 25 4.28 -8.06 -0.73
N PRO A 26 4.04 -6.74 -0.94
CA PRO A 26 2.74 -6.03 -0.97
C PRO A 26 1.96 -6.15 -2.29
N GLY A 27 2.47 -6.88 -3.27
CA GLY A 27 1.95 -6.98 -4.63
C GLY A 27 2.77 -6.10 -5.58
N THR A 28 2.56 -6.29 -6.88
CA THR A 28 3.25 -5.47 -7.90
C THR A 28 2.67 -4.06 -7.88
N LEU A 29 3.51 -3.07 -7.57
CA LEU A 29 3.17 -1.67 -7.70
C LEU A 29 3.36 -1.22 -9.16
N PRO A 30 2.46 -0.40 -9.72
CA PRO A 30 2.68 0.17 -11.04
C PRO A 30 3.93 1.05 -11.06
N ALA A 31 4.73 0.93 -12.14
CA ALA A 31 5.87 1.80 -12.37
C ALA A 31 5.46 3.24 -12.77
N GLU A 32 4.17 3.48 -13.00
CA GLU A 32 3.62 4.75 -13.47
C GLU A 32 2.30 5.06 -12.77
N SER A 33 1.91 6.34 -12.79
CA SER A 33 0.56 6.75 -12.41
C SER A 33 -0.45 6.18 -13.42
N GLY A 34 -1.64 5.84 -12.96
CA GLY A 34 -2.67 5.30 -13.84
C GLY A 34 -4.05 5.20 -13.22
N LEU A 35 -5.04 4.99 -14.08
CA LEU A 35 -6.43 4.75 -13.73
C LEU A 35 -6.69 3.25 -13.82
N LEU A 36 -6.96 2.61 -12.68
CA LEU A 36 -7.53 1.27 -12.65
C LEU A 36 -9.00 1.37 -13.06
N VAL A 37 -9.42 0.66 -14.12
CA VAL A 37 -10.82 0.54 -14.56
C VAL A 37 -11.06 -0.90 -14.97
N GLY A 38 -11.98 -1.58 -14.27
CA GLY A 38 -12.25 -3.01 -14.49
C GLY A 38 -10.99 -3.86 -14.34
N ASP A 39 -10.55 -4.47 -15.43
CA ASP A 39 -9.30 -5.25 -15.52
C ASP A 39 -8.17 -4.52 -16.25
N ARG A 40 -8.32 -3.22 -16.55
CA ARG A 40 -7.33 -2.40 -17.23
C ARG A 40 -6.66 -1.43 -16.26
N PHE A 41 -5.40 -1.10 -16.52
CA PHE A 41 -4.69 0.01 -15.88
C PHE A 41 -4.23 0.96 -16.98
N LEU A 42 -4.91 2.09 -17.13
CA LEU A 42 -4.62 3.11 -18.15
C LEU A 42 -3.61 4.09 -17.58
N ARG A 43 -2.61 4.50 -18.37
CA ARG A 43 -1.58 5.41 -17.86
C ARG A 43 -2.18 6.80 -17.66
N LEU A 44 -1.78 7.45 -16.57
CA LEU A 44 -2.08 8.85 -16.29
C LEU A 44 -0.82 9.68 -16.53
N VAL A 45 -0.90 10.62 -17.47
CA VAL A 45 0.20 11.51 -17.82
C VAL A 45 0.05 12.82 -17.05
N PRO A 46 1.01 13.14 -16.16
CA PRO A 46 0.95 14.37 -15.39
C PRO A 46 1.13 15.59 -16.28
N GLU A 47 0.43 16.65 -15.94
CA GLU A 47 0.61 18.00 -16.49
C GLU A 47 1.20 18.89 -15.39
N GLU A 48 2.28 19.62 -15.71
CA GLU A 48 3.02 20.44 -14.75
C GLU A 48 2.11 21.52 -14.14
N GLY A 49 2.12 21.65 -12.81
CA GLY A 49 1.27 22.58 -12.06
C GLY A 49 -0.22 22.26 -12.08
N ALA A 50 -0.65 21.16 -12.72
CA ALA A 50 -2.05 20.81 -12.84
C ALA A 50 -2.49 19.79 -11.76
N PRO A 51 -3.75 19.89 -11.27
CA PRO A 51 -4.32 18.90 -10.38
C PRO A 51 -4.50 17.55 -11.11
N VAL A 52 -4.57 16.46 -10.35
CA VAL A 52 -4.68 15.09 -10.89
C VAL A 52 -5.87 14.91 -11.84
N GLY A 53 -6.98 15.62 -11.60
CA GLY A 53 -8.17 15.59 -12.46
C GLY A 53 -7.95 16.11 -13.89
N ALA A 54 -6.94 16.96 -14.09
CA ALA A 54 -6.57 17.50 -15.41
C ALA A 54 -5.61 16.58 -16.18
N TRP A 55 -4.98 15.61 -15.51
CA TRP A 55 -4.01 14.71 -16.13
C TRP A 55 -4.66 13.85 -17.21
N LEU A 56 -3.94 13.59 -18.29
CA LEU A 56 -4.49 12.85 -19.42
C LEU A 56 -4.45 11.35 -19.15
N VAL A 57 -5.59 10.69 -19.39
CA VAL A 57 -5.67 9.22 -19.45
C VAL A 57 -5.26 8.79 -20.85
N GLU A 58 -4.16 8.04 -20.98
CA GLU A 58 -3.76 7.43 -22.25
C GLU A 58 -4.66 6.20 -22.54
N ASP A 59 -5.66 6.41 -23.40
CA ASP A 59 -6.38 5.37 -24.12
C ASP A 59 -6.38 5.70 -25.63
N ALA A 60 -7.36 5.20 -26.40
CA ALA A 60 -7.46 5.50 -27.83
C ALA A 60 -7.56 7.00 -28.16
N VAL A 61 -8.24 7.78 -27.29
CA VAL A 61 -8.31 9.24 -27.35
C VAL A 61 -7.91 9.77 -25.97
N PRO A 62 -6.82 10.53 -25.84
CA PRO A 62 -6.44 11.14 -24.57
C PRO A 62 -7.49 12.16 -24.11
N GLU A 63 -7.96 11.99 -22.88
CA GLU A 63 -8.93 12.86 -22.23
C GLU A 63 -8.49 13.15 -20.79
N PRO A 64 -8.83 14.32 -20.22
CA PRO A 64 -8.60 14.59 -18.80
C PRO A 64 -9.25 13.53 -17.90
N LEU A 65 -8.59 13.16 -16.80
CA LEU A 65 -9.09 12.17 -15.86
C LEU A 65 -10.52 12.48 -15.40
N ASP A 66 -10.82 13.72 -15.06
CA ASP A 66 -12.16 14.10 -14.58
C ASP A 66 -13.23 13.96 -15.67
N ALA A 67 -12.88 14.14 -16.95
CA ALA A 67 -13.80 13.87 -18.06
C ALA A 67 -14.09 12.36 -18.17
N VAL A 68 -13.07 11.52 -18.02
CA VAL A 68 -13.23 10.05 -18.00
C VAL A 68 -14.06 9.58 -16.80
N LEU A 69 -13.79 10.11 -15.60
CA LEU A 69 -14.55 9.80 -14.39
C LEU A 69 -16.02 10.22 -14.54
N ASN A 70 -16.28 11.43 -15.05
CA ASN A 70 -17.64 11.92 -15.29
C ASN A 70 -18.41 11.03 -16.29
N ARG A 71 -17.77 10.59 -17.38
CA ARG A 71 -18.39 9.65 -18.34
C ARG A 71 -18.71 8.29 -17.72
N LEU A 72 -17.95 7.87 -16.71
CA LEU A 72 -18.22 6.66 -15.93
C LEU A 72 -19.27 6.88 -14.82
N GLY A 73 -19.83 8.10 -14.68
CA GLY A 73 -20.78 8.43 -13.63
C GLY A 73 -20.15 8.53 -12.24
N LEU A 74 -18.86 8.89 -12.17
CA LEU A 74 -18.07 8.90 -10.95
C LEU A 74 -17.64 10.32 -10.55
N PRO A 75 -17.45 10.58 -9.24
CA PRO A 75 -16.96 11.87 -8.77
C PRO A 75 -15.58 12.23 -9.34
N PRO A 76 -15.32 13.53 -9.61
CA PRO A 76 -14.02 14.02 -10.04
C PRO A 76 -12.95 13.74 -8.98
N CYS A 77 -11.68 13.77 -9.38
CA CYS A 77 -10.56 13.40 -8.52
C CYS A 77 -10.44 14.31 -7.29
N GLY A 78 -10.79 15.60 -7.41
CA GLY A 78 -10.74 16.57 -6.31
C GLY A 78 -11.75 16.31 -5.19
N GLU A 79 -12.80 15.52 -5.43
CA GLU A 79 -13.81 15.12 -4.43
C GLU A 79 -13.46 13.79 -3.75
N ARG A 80 -12.36 13.15 -4.14
CA ARG A 80 -11.93 11.86 -3.61
C ARG A 80 -11.01 12.03 -2.40
N THR A 81 -11.01 11.05 -1.53
CA THR A 81 -10.07 10.93 -0.42
C THR A 81 -8.76 10.32 -0.90
N PRO A 82 -7.64 11.07 -0.90
CA PRO A 82 -6.32 10.50 -1.18
C PRO A 82 -5.88 9.59 -0.04
N VAL A 83 -5.52 8.35 -0.36
CA VAL A 83 -5.01 7.35 0.58
C VAL A 83 -3.57 6.99 0.20
N LEU A 84 -2.61 7.29 1.08
CA LEU A 84 -1.21 6.91 0.90
C LEU A 84 -1.03 5.40 1.07
N ALA A 85 -0.51 4.76 0.04
CA ALA A 85 -0.26 3.34 0.01
C ALA A 85 1.23 3.04 0.29
N VAL A 86 1.49 2.49 1.48
CA VAL A 86 2.79 1.93 1.89
C VAL A 86 2.86 0.40 1.72
N GLY A 87 1.79 -0.21 1.24
CA GLY A 87 1.64 -1.66 1.13
C GLY A 87 0.61 -2.03 0.06
N SER A 88 -0.17 -3.09 0.29
CA SER A 88 -1.02 -3.69 -0.75
C SER A 88 -2.13 -2.80 -1.32
N ASN A 89 -2.40 -1.65 -0.68
CA ASN A 89 -3.32 -0.64 -1.20
C ASN A 89 -2.77 0.09 -2.45
N GLY A 90 -1.50 -0.12 -2.80
CA GLY A 90 -0.92 0.38 -4.06
C GLY A 90 -0.96 -0.62 -5.21
N ALA A 91 -1.37 -1.87 -4.96
CA ALA A 91 -1.37 -2.94 -5.96
C ALA A 91 -2.73 -3.03 -6.69
N PRO A 92 -2.82 -2.82 -8.02
CA PRO A 92 -4.08 -2.82 -8.75
C PRO A 92 -4.87 -4.13 -8.64
N GLY A 93 -4.20 -5.29 -8.70
CA GLY A 93 -4.84 -6.59 -8.53
C GLY A 93 -5.50 -6.76 -7.15
N GLN A 94 -4.88 -6.21 -6.11
CA GLN A 94 -5.45 -6.17 -4.76
C GLN A 94 -6.66 -5.23 -4.69
N LEU A 95 -6.57 -4.03 -5.26
CA LEU A 95 -7.67 -3.05 -5.29
C LEU A 95 -8.87 -3.59 -6.07
N ARG A 96 -8.65 -4.15 -7.27
CA ARG A 96 -9.69 -4.80 -8.07
C ARG A 96 -10.41 -5.89 -7.27
N ARG A 97 -9.67 -6.68 -6.50
CA ARG A 97 -10.27 -7.69 -5.62
C ARG A 97 -11.10 -7.06 -4.50
N LYS A 98 -10.62 -5.99 -3.84
CA LYS A 98 -11.35 -5.28 -2.78
C LYS A 98 -12.69 -4.72 -3.31
N PHE A 99 -12.66 -4.10 -4.49
CA PHE A 99 -13.83 -3.43 -5.08
C PHE A 99 -14.66 -4.31 -6.03
N ARG A 100 -14.42 -5.64 -6.07
CA ARG A 100 -15.17 -6.56 -6.94
C ARG A 100 -16.70 -6.56 -6.68
N HIS A 101 -17.12 -6.15 -5.48
CA HIS A 101 -18.52 -6.06 -5.09
C HIS A 101 -19.15 -4.69 -5.44
N LEU A 102 -18.35 -3.76 -5.97
CA LEU A 102 -18.76 -2.43 -6.43
C LEU A 102 -18.28 -2.21 -7.88
N PRO A 103 -18.69 -3.03 -8.86
CA PRO A 103 -18.14 -2.98 -10.23
C PRO A 103 -18.35 -1.61 -10.90
N GLU A 104 -19.49 -0.95 -10.66
CA GLU A 104 -19.79 0.38 -11.20
C GLU A 104 -18.95 1.49 -10.55
N ARG A 105 -18.37 1.23 -9.38
CA ARG A 105 -17.50 2.15 -8.64
C ARG A 105 -16.05 1.66 -8.61
N SER A 106 -15.64 0.74 -9.47
CA SER A 106 -14.30 0.12 -9.34
C SER A 106 -13.17 0.95 -9.97
N ALA A 107 -13.47 2.14 -10.50
CA ALA A 107 -12.46 2.99 -11.12
C ALA A 107 -11.68 3.74 -10.03
N VAL A 108 -10.35 3.56 -9.99
CA VAL A 108 -9.49 4.15 -8.96
C VAL A 108 -8.29 4.82 -9.63
N PRO A 109 -8.16 6.14 -9.55
CA PRO A 109 -6.91 6.81 -9.87
C PRO A 109 -5.82 6.41 -8.86
N LEU A 110 -4.66 6.00 -9.36
CA LEU A 110 -3.44 5.74 -8.60
C LEU A 110 -2.34 6.65 -9.11
N THR A 111 -1.81 7.50 -8.25
CA THR A 111 -0.71 8.41 -8.61
C THR A 111 0.55 8.03 -7.87
N ARG A 112 1.67 7.93 -8.59
CA ARG A 112 2.99 7.88 -7.95
C ARG A 112 3.24 9.21 -7.25
N VAL A 113 3.89 9.16 -6.10
CA VAL A 113 4.23 10.34 -5.29
C VAL A 113 5.62 10.21 -4.70
N ARG A 114 6.26 11.35 -4.49
CA ARG A 114 7.48 11.47 -3.68
C ARG A 114 7.08 11.91 -2.28
N VAL A 115 7.52 11.16 -1.26
CA VAL A 115 7.11 11.37 0.13
C VAL A 115 8.32 11.61 1.02
N ARG A 116 8.32 12.72 1.73
CA ARG A 116 9.30 13.02 2.79
C ARG A 116 8.66 12.76 4.17
N GLY A 117 9.49 12.40 5.15
CA GLY A 117 9.06 12.19 6.54
C GLY A 117 8.35 10.85 6.83
N VAL A 118 7.82 10.18 5.81
CA VAL A 118 7.15 8.86 5.93
C VAL A 118 7.74 7.87 4.93
N ALA A 119 7.94 6.63 5.38
CA ALA A 119 8.39 5.50 4.56
C ALA A 119 7.49 4.27 4.81
N ALA A 120 7.64 3.27 3.94
CA ALA A 120 7.04 1.96 4.15
C ALA A 120 7.92 1.13 5.11
N GLY A 121 7.35 0.77 6.26
CA GLY A 121 7.96 -0.15 7.22
C GLY A 121 7.11 -1.39 7.42
N VAL A 122 7.58 -2.26 8.30
CA VAL A 122 6.94 -3.54 8.60
C VAL A 122 6.06 -3.40 9.84
N SER A 123 4.80 -3.80 9.74
CA SER A 123 3.88 -3.84 10.87
C SER A 123 4.23 -5.00 11.81
N ALA A 124 4.11 -4.76 13.11
CA ALA A 124 4.39 -5.77 14.14
C ALA A 124 3.24 -6.75 14.36
N HIS A 125 2.72 -7.35 13.29
CA HIS A 125 1.77 -8.46 13.38
C HIS A 125 1.86 -9.37 12.16
N VAL A 126 1.28 -10.56 12.26
CA VAL A 126 1.14 -11.49 11.14
C VAL A 126 -0.27 -11.38 10.56
N GLY A 127 -0.37 -11.03 9.28
CA GLY A 127 -1.62 -10.85 8.57
C GLY A 127 -2.36 -12.17 8.35
N ARG A 128 -3.68 -12.09 8.14
CA ARG A 128 -4.55 -13.28 7.99
C ARG A 128 -4.14 -14.20 6.83
N ALA A 129 -3.57 -13.66 5.76
CA ALA A 129 -3.11 -14.46 4.62
C ALA A 129 -1.73 -15.09 4.85
N GLY A 130 -1.05 -14.83 5.98
CA GLY A 130 0.24 -15.44 6.33
C GLY A 130 1.47 -14.58 6.02
N TYR A 131 1.30 -13.37 5.48
CA TYR A 131 2.38 -12.40 5.33
C TYR A 131 2.52 -11.49 6.56
N VAL A 132 3.63 -10.76 6.69
CA VAL A 132 3.80 -9.66 7.67
C VAL A 132 3.62 -8.33 6.94
N PRO A 133 2.51 -7.59 7.16
CA PRO A 133 2.16 -6.46 6.31
C PRO A 133 2.97 -5.20 6.60
N ALA A 134 2.71 -4.18 5.80
CA ALA A 134 3.35 -2.88 5.91
C ALA A 134 2.59 -1.94 6.85
N THR A 135 3.26 -0.92 7.35
CA THR A 135 2.67 0.24 8.05
C THR A 135 3.53 1.47 7.76
N PRO A 136 2.97 2.69 7.75
CA PRO A 136 3.79 3.89 7.67
C PRO A 136 4.69 3.99 8.89
N VAL A 137 5.96 4.37 8.66
CA VAL A 137 6.97 4.61 9.68
C VAL A 137 7.70 5.92 9.40
N PRO A 138 8.34 6.55 10.41
CA PRO A 138 9.18 7.71 10.17
C PRO A 138 10.28 7.40 9.15
N ALA A 139 10.41 8.26 8.14
CA ALA A 139 11.54 8.17 7.21
C ALA A 139 12.82 8.70 7.87
N ALA A 140 13.97 8.15 7.48
CA ALA A 140 15.25 8.71 7.89
C ALA A 140 15.40 10.16 7.40
N PRO A 141 16.02 11.07 8.17
CA PRO A 141 16.18 12.47 7.78
C PRO A 141 16.80 12.61 6.39
N GLY A 142 16.25 13.51 5.57
CA GLY A 142 16.70 13.77 4.20
C GLY A 142 16.33 12.69 3.17
N ARG A 143 15.72 11.57 3.58
CA ARG A 143 15.23 10.55 2.63
C ARG A 143 13.87 10.92 2.07
N THR A 144 13.70 10.62 0.78
CA THR A 144 12.44 10.69 0.06
C THR A 144 12.07 9.28 -0.38
N ALA A 145 10.88 8.82 -0.04
CA ALA A 145 10.32 7.55 -0.50
C ALA A 145 9.50 7.77 -1.77
N GLU A 146 9.50 6.78 -2.68
CA GLU A 146 8.57 6.73 -3.79
C GLU A 146 7.42 5.80 -3.41
N LEU A 147 6.22 6.34 -3.32
CA LEU A 147 5.01 5.62 -2.91
C LEU A 147 3.89 5.88 -3.93
N ALA A 148 2.70 5.36 -3.65
CA ALA A 148 1.50 5.64 -4.43
C ALA A 148 0.41 6.25 -3.54
N VAL A 149 -0.47 7.05 -4.13
CA VAL A 149 -1.74 7.48 -3.54
C VAL A 149 -2.87 6.87 -4.36
N SER A 150 -3.81 6.22 -3.68
CA SER A 150 -5.09 5.81 -4.27
C SER A 150 -6.13 6.87 -3.97
N TRP A 151 -6.83 7.37 -4.98
CA TRP A 151 -7.87 8.39 -4.83
C TRP A 151 -9.23 7.70 -4.73
N LEU A 152 -9.76 7.59 -3.51
CA LEU A 152 -10.99 6.82 -3.23
C LEU A 152 -12.21 7.72 -3.11
N ASP A 153 -13.30 7.39 -3.79
CA ASP A 153 -14.58 8.05 -3.56
C ASP A 153 -15.27 7.59 -2.25
N GLU A 154 -16.39 8.24 -1.93
CA GLU A 154 -17.18 7.99 -0.72
C GLU A 154 -17.69 6.54 -0.59
N ALA A 155 -17.87 5.82 -1.70
CA ALA A 155 -18.33 4.42 -1.69
C ALA A 155 -17.16 3.45 -1.54
N GLN A 156 -16.00 3.78 -2.12
CA GLN A 156 -14.78 2.98 -2.05
C GLN A 156 -14.12 3.05 -0.66
N LEU A 157 -14.11 4.22 -0.02
CA LEU A 157 -13.38 4.43 1.23
C LEU A 157 -13.86 3.52 2.39
N PRO A 158 -15.17 3.34 2.66
CA PRO A 158 -15.64 2.40 3.69
C PRO A 158 -15.31 0.94 3.38
N VAL A 159 -15.28 0.56 2.09
CA VAL A 159 -14.85 -0.78 1.68
C VAL A 159 -13.36 -0.99 1.98
N MET A 160 -12.54 0.04 1.79
CA MET A 160 -11.14 0.00 2.21
C MET A 160 -11.05 -0.20 3.72
N ASP A 161 -11.73 0.63 4.52
CA ASP A 161 -11.72 0.55 6.00
C ASP A 161 -12.08 -0.83 6.52
N ALA A 162 -13.13 -1.45 5.96
CA ALA A 162 -13.60 -2.75 6.38
C ALA A 162 -12.54 -3.87 6.22
N THR A 163 -11.54 -3.66 5.36
CA THR A 163 -10.43 -4.61 5.17
C THR A 163 -9.23 -4.36 6.11
N GLU A 164 -9.20 -3.24 6.82
CA GLU A 164 -8.03 -2.74 7.55
C GLU A 164 -8.21 -2.85 9.07
N GLY A 165 -8.91 -3.88 9.57
CA GLY A 165 -9.27 -4.01 11.00
C GLY A 165 -8.10 -3.95 12.00
N ALA A 166 -6.88 -4.31 11.58
CA ALA A 166 -5.64 -4.21 12.37
C ALA A 166 -5.00 -2.80 12.35
N TYR A 167 -5.64 -1.83 11.70
CA TYR A 167 -5.13 -0.49 11.48
C TYR A 167 -6.13 0.58 11.93
N ASP A 168 -5.60 1.74 12.30
CA ASP A 168 -6.34 2.99 12.43
C ASP A 168 -6.09 3.85 11.20
N ARG A 169 -7.15 4.45 10.64
CA ARG A 169 -6.99 5.45 9.59
C ARG A 169 -6.58 6.78 10.21
N LEU A 170 -5.50 7.34 9.69
CA LEU A 170 -4.87 8.56 10.17
C LEU A 170 -4.70 9.55 9.04
N ARG A 171 -5.06 10.81 9.29
CA ARG A 171 -4.82 11.91 8.37
C ARG A 171 -3.40 12.46 8.52
N LEU A 172 -2.63 12.39 7.44
CA LEU A 172 -1.33 13.03 7.27
C LEU A 172 -1.53 14.37 6.57
N THR A 173 -1.02 15.44 7.15
CA THR A 173 -1.08 16.79 6.56
C THR A 173 0.31 17.19 6.09
N THR A 174 0.40 17.69 4.86
CA THR A 174 1.69 18.18 4.33
C THR A 174 2.16 19.37 5.16
N GLY A 175 3.42 19.32 5.63
CA GLY A 175 4.01 20.28 6.57
C GLY A 175 3.62 20.07 8.04
N GLY A 176 2.64 19.21 8.33
CA GLY A 176 2.33 18.77 9.69
C GLY A 176 3.38 17.78 10.21
N PRO A 177 3.51 17.58 11.53
CA PRO A 177 4.38 16.54 12.11
C PRO A 177 4.14 15.19 11.41
N PRO A 178 5.19 14.42 11.06
CA PRO A 178 6.61 14.61 11.36
C PRO A 178 7.36 15.52 10.36
N GLY A 179 6.68 16.49 9.75
CA GLY A 179 7.18 17.27 8.61
C GLY A 179 6.94 16.54 7.28
N SER A 180 5.87 15.74 7.20
CA SER A 180 5.59 14.96 6.00
C SER A 180 5.26 15.85 4.81
N ALA A 181 5.70 15.49 3.62
CA ALA A 181 5.32 16.17 2.39
C ALA A 181 5.09 15.13 1.30
N VAL A 182 3.93 15.19 0.66
CA VAL A 182 3.55 14.29 -0.42
C VAL A 182 3.47 15.12 -1.70
N GLU A 183 4.36 14.84 -2.64
CA GLU A 183 4.56 15.63 -3.86
C GLU A 183 4.22 14.78 -5.08
N LEU A 184 3.36 15.32 -5.95
CA LEU A 184 2.96 14.71 -7.20
C LEU A 184 4.02 14.94 -8.29
N PRO A 185 4.09 14.07 -9.31
CA PRO A 185 4.90 14.29 -10.50
C PRO A 185 4.65 15.61 -11.23
N SER A 186 3.49 16.24 -11.05
CA SER A 186 3.19 17.58 -11.59
C SER A 186 3.88 18.73 -10.84
N GLY A 187 4.55 18.45 -9.72
CA GLY A 187 5.11 19.46 -8.81
C GLY A 187 4.12 19.92 -7.72
N GLU A 188 2.84 19.57 -7.85
CA GLU A 188 1.82 19.91 -6.87
C GLU A 188 1.97 19.11 -5.57
N ALA A 189 1.73 19.75 -4.43
CA ALA A 189 1.65 19.06 -3.15
C ALA A 189 0.26 18.48 -2.93
N VAL A 190 0.17 17.27 -2.37
CA VAL A 190 -1.08 16.74 -1.83
C VAL A 190 -1.28 17.34 -0.43
N PRO A 191 -2.27 18.22 -0.19
CA PRO A 191 -2.35 18.98 1.07
C PRO A 191 -2.56 18.09 2.29
N HIS A 192 -3.31 17.01 2.12
CA HIS A 192 -3.50 15.97 3.12
C HIS A 192 -3.79 14.63 2.44
N CYS A 193 -3.48 13.53 3.12
CA CYS A 193 -3.88 12.19 2.73
C CYS A 193 -4.16 11.33 3.94
N GLU A 194 -4.95 10.28 3.76
CA GLU A 194 -5.18 9.27 4.78
C GLU A 194 -4.13 8.15 4.64
N ALA A 195 -3.73 7.55 5.76
CA ALA A 195 -2.88 6.37 5.80
C ALA A 195 -3.42 5.39 6.83
N TYR A 196 -3.15 4.10 6.65
CA TYR A 196 -3.51 3.07 7.61
C TYR A 196 -2.32 2.77 8.51
N LEU A 197 -2.39 3.23 9.77
CA LEU A 197 -1.36 3.02 10.79
C LEU A 197 -1.68 1.75 11.59
N SER A 198 -0.70 0.85 11.69
CA SER A 198 -0.83 -0.40 12.45
C SER A 198 -1.15 -0.14 13.92
N LYS A 199 -2.20 -0.78 14.44
CA LYS A 199 -2.53 -0.81 15.89
C LYS A 199 -1.50 -1.57 16.71
N HIS A 200 -0.66 -2.36 16.06
CA HIS A 200 0.34 -3.20 16.71
C HIS A 200 1.74 -2.57 16.73
N GLY A 201 1.90 -1.37 16.16
CA GLY A 201 3.21 -0.75 15.98
C GLY A 201 3.96 -1.30 14.76
N TRP A 202 5.27 -1.08 14.72
CA TRP A 202 6.17 -1.47 13.64
C TRP A 202 7.38 -2.26 14.16
N LEU A 203 7.99 -3.08 13.30
CA LEU A 203 9.19 -3.84 13.61
C LEU A 203 10.44 -3.00 13.37
N ALA A 204 11.30 -2.93 14.38
CA ALA A 204 12.64 -2.37 14.28
C ALA A 204 13.61 -3.35 13.61
N ALA A 205 14.71 -2.81 13.10
CA ALA A 205 15.77 -3.58 12.47
C ALA A 205 16.45 -4.55 13.46
N ASP A 206 16.53 -4.17 14.73
CA ASP A 206 17.09 -4.95 15.84
C ASP A 206 16.43 -4.54 17.18
N ASP A 207 16.91 -5.09 18.29
CA ASP A 207 16.37 -4.89 19.65
C ASP A 207 16.81 -3.56 20.30
N SER A 208 17.80 -2.86 19.75
CA SER A 208 18.28 -1.57 20.27
C SER A 208 17.18 -0.52 20.27
N LEU A 209 17.05 0.24 21.36
CA LEU A 209 16.04 1.31 21.46
C LEU A 209 16.17 2.38 20.36
N THR A 210 17.35 2.54 19.77
CA THR A 210 17.64 3.48 18.67
C THR A 210 17.56 2.84 17.28
N ALA A 211 17.21 1.55 17.20
CA ALA A 211 17.11 0.82 15.96
C ALA A 211 16.12 1.49 14.98
N PRO A 212 16.52 1.67 13.71
CA PRO A 212 15.62 2.23 12.72
C PRO A 212 14.47 1.25 12.41
N PRO A 213 13.38 1.73 11.79
CA PRO A 213 12.36 0.86 11.24
C PRO A 213 12.93 -0.18 10.28
N ARG A 214 12.46 -1.43 10.40
CA ARG A 214 12.74 -2.48 9.43
C ARG A 214 12.13 -2.09 8.09
N PRO A 215 12.91 -2.09 6.99
CA PRO A 215 12.39 -1.77 5.67
C PRO A 215 11.43 -2.86 5.20
N LEU A 216 10.46 -2.47 4.38
CA LEU A 216 9.60 -3.44 3.68
C LEU A 216 10.39 -4.08 2.52
N LEU A 217 10.86 -5.30 2.74
CA LEU A 217 11.56 -6.13 1.74
C LEU A 217 10.58 -7.02 0.96
N PRO A 218 11.00 -7.66 -0.15
CA PRO A 218 10.27 -8.77 -0.73
C PRO A 218 9.94 -9.82 0.34
N GLN A 219 8.72 -10.35 0.30
CA GLN A 219 8.21 -11.07 1.46
C GLN A 219 8.98 -12.34 1.86
N PRO A 220 9.50 -13.16 0.91
CA PRO A 220 10.36 -14.28 1.26
C PRO A 220 11.61 -13.85 2.01
N GLU A 221 12.23 -12.73 1.63
CA GLU A 221 13.44 -12.20 2.27
C GLU A 221 13.12 -11.69 3.69
N LEU A 222 12.00 -10.97 3.85
CA LEU A 222 11.58 -10.51 5.17
C LEU A 222 11.31 -11.69 6.12
N LEU A 223 10.56 -12.68 5.67
CA LEU A 223 10.22 -13.85 6.48
C LEU A 223 11.47 -14.66 6.83
N ALA A 224 12.38 -14.88 5.87
CA ALA A 224 13.65 -15.55 6.13
C ALA A 224 14.48 -14.81 7.18
N ALA A 225 14.54 -13.48 7.12
CA ALA A 225 15.25 -12.67 8.11
C ALA A 225 14.61 -12.76 9.52
N LEU A 226 13.28 -12.74 9.61
CA LEU A 226 12.57 -12.90 10.88
C LEU A 226 12.77 -14.30 11.48
N LEU A 227 12.69 -15.34 10.64
CA LEU A 227 12.93 -16.72 11.04
C LEU A 227 14.37 -16.94 11.50
N ALA A 228 15.36 -16.36 10.80
CA ALA A 228 16.76 -16.43 11.24
C ALA A 228 16.96 -15.78 12.62
N GLY A 229 16.26 -14.67 12.87
CA GLY A 229 16.36 -13.90 14.11
C GLY A 229 15.67 -14.49 15.33
N SER A 230 14.78 -15.50 15.19
CA SER A 230 14.02 -16.05 16.33
C SER A 230 13.77 -17.55 16.20
N SER A 231 14.24 -18.32 17.19
CA SER A 231 13.92 -19.75 17.31
C SER A 231 12.46 -20.02 17.61
N ASP A 232 11.79 -19.09 18.31
CA ASP A 232 10.39 -19.23 18.68
C ASP A 232 9.50 -19.03 17.45
N LEU A 233 9.87 -18.11 16.55
CA LEU A 233 9.20 -18.00 15.25
C LEU A 233 9.39 -19.27 14.42
N ARG A 234 10.59 -19.86 14.39
CA ARG A 234 10.81 -21.14 13.68
C ARG A 234 9.97 -22.28 14.25
N THR A 235 9.85 -22.34 15.58
CA THR A 235 8.99 -23.32 16.25
C THR A 235 7.52 -23.15 15.87
N LEU A 236 7.02 -21.92 15.80
CA LEU A 236 5.63 -21.63 15.45
C LEU A 236 5.32 -21.85 13.97
N PHE A 237 6.24 -21.42 13.10
CA PHE A 237 5.94 -21.16 11.69
C PHE A 237 6.78 -22.00 10.72
N GLY A 238 7.75 -22.77 11.20
CA GLY A 238 8.65 -23.55 10.36
C GLY A 238 9.92 -22.79 9.99
N ASP A 239 10.77 -23.40 9.17
CA ASP A 239 12.12 -22.92 8.89
C ASP A 239 12.21 -22.15 7.56
N THR A 240 11.16 -22.20 6.73
CA THR A 240 11.12 -21.49 5.44
C THR A 240 10.01 -20.44 5.37
N PRO A 241 10.15 -19.42 4.50
CA PRO A 241 9.08 -18.45 4.23
C PRO A 241 7.75 -19.09 3.79
N GLU A 242 7.80 -20.17 3.02
CA GLU A 242 6.63 -20.92 2.54
C GLU A 242 5.90 -21.59 3.71
N GLU A 243 6.64 -22.26 4.59
CA GLU A 243 6.08 -22.84 5.81
C GLU A 243 5.47 -21.74 6.69
N PHE A 244 6.19 -20.62 6.84
CA PHE A 244 5.69 -19.50 7.63
C PHE A 244 4.35 -19.02 7.10
N ALA A 245 4.28 -18.72 5.80
CA ALA A 245 3.07 -18.21 5.19
C ALA A 245 1.92 -19.22 5.30
N ALA A 246 2.17 -20.50 5.03
CA ALA A 246 1.15 -21.55 5.09
C ALA A 246 0.62 -21.78 6.51
N ARG A 247 1.50 -21.95 7.49
CA ARG A 247 1.12 -22.19 8.90
C ARG A 247 0.45 -20.97 9.49
N ALA A 248 0.99 -19.78 9.23
CA ALA A 248 0.38 -18.53 9.67
C ALA A 248 -1.00 -18.29 9.04
N ALA A 249 -1.23 -18.67 7.77
CA ALA A 249 -2.55 -18.55 7.16
C ALA A 249 -3.58 -19.50 7.80
N ALA A 250 -3.14 -20.72 8.14
CA ALA A 250 -3.99 -21.77 8.69
C ALA A 250 -4.39 -21.57 10.17
N ASP A 251 -3.55 -20.93 10.99
CA ASP A 251 -3.76 -20.84 12.45
C ASP A 251 -3.75 -19.38 12.94
N GLY A 252 -4.92 -18.90 13.37
CA GLY A 252 -5.08 -17.57 13.95
C GLY A 252 -4.48 -17.38 15.33
N GLU A 253 -4.42 -18.45 16.13
CA GLU A 253 -3.79 -18.40 17.45
C GLU A 253 -2.26 -18.37 17.29
N ALA A 254 -1.71 -19.11 16.32
CA ALA A 254 -0.30 -19.02 15.97
C ALA A 254 0.10 -17.60 15.54
N ARG A 255 -0.72 -16.91 14.74
CA ARG A 255 -0.48 -15.49 14.39
C ARG A 255 -0.41 -14.58 15.62
N GLU A 256 -1.31 -14.78 16.58
CA GLU A 256 -1.32 -14.01 17.83
C GLU A 256 -0.11 -14.35 18.73
N ARG A 257 0.30 -15.62 18.80
CA ARG A 257 1.56 -16.01 19.47
C ARG A 257 2.77 -15.39 18.77
N GLY A 258 2.85 -15.43 17.44
CA GLY A 258 3.92 -14.81 16.66
C GLY A 258 4.04 -13.31 16.91
N ARG A 259 2.92 -12.61 17.03
CA ARG A 259 2.89 -11.19 17.44
C ARG A 259 3.53 -10.97 18.82
N LYS A 260 3.26 -11.86 19.78
CA LYS A 260 3.87 -11.80 21.11
C LYS A 260 5.37 -12.12 21.06
N VAL A 261 5.81 -13.03 20.18
CA VAL A 261 7.23 -13.30 19.94
C VAL A 261 7.94 -12.04 19.46
N PHE A 262 7.39 -11.30 18.48
CA PHE A 262 8.01 -10.02 18.06
C PHE A 262 8.26 -9.06 19.22
N ALA A 263 7.35 -9.00 20.19
CA ALA A 263 7.51 -8.15 21.38
C ALA A 263 8.55 -8.72 22.35
N ALA A 264 8.58 -10.04 22.55
CA ALA A 264 9.55 -10.73 23.40
C ALA A 264 10.98 -10.59 22.88
N GLU A 265 11.17 -10.58 21.56
CA GLU A 265 12.44 -10.32 20.89
C GLU A 265 12.86 -8.84 20.95
N GLY A 266 12.06 -7.96 21.54
CA GLY A 266 12.36 -6.53 21.64
C GLY A 266 12.24 -5.75 20.32
N TRP A 267 11.67 -6.35 19.27
CA TRP A 267 11.61 -5.74 17.93
C TRP A 267 10.48 -4.73 17.76
N VAL A 268 9.51 -4.69 18.68
CA VAL A 268 8.32 -3.83 18.51
C VAL A 268 8.60 -2.41 18.96
N ARG A 269 8.25 -1.44 18.11
CA ARG A 269 8.18 -0.03 18.44
C ARG A 269 6.76 0.44 18.22
N GLN A 270 6.26 1.27 19.13
CA GLN A 270 4.93 1.85 18.97
C GLN A 270 4.98 2.94 17.90
N GLY A 271 3.88 3.09 17.16
CA GLY A 271 3.72 4.24 16.29
C GLY A 271 3.72 5.50 17.15
N VAL A 272 4.65 6.42 16.90
CA VAL A 272 4.44 7.81 17.31
C VAL A 272 3.26 8.26 16.47
N ARG A 273 2.09 8.47 17.10
CA ARG A 273 1.03 9.22 16.44
C ARG A 273 1.64 10.57 16.07
N PRO A 274 1.72 10.94 14.79
CA PRO A 274 2.24 12.25 14.42
C PRO A 274 1.43 13.37 15.10
#